data_AF-A0A973PSZ6-F1
#
_entry.id   AF-A0A973PSZ6-F1
#
_cell.length_a   1.000
_cell.length_b   1.000
_cell.length_c   1.000
_cell.angle_alpha   90.00
_cell.angle_beta   90.00
_cell.angle_gamma   90.00
#
_symmetry.space_group_name_H-M   'P 1'
#
loop_
_entity.id
_entity.type
_entity.pdbx_description
1 polymer ?
#
loop_
_entity_poly.entity_id
_entity_poly.type
_entity_poly.pdbx_seq_one_letter_code
_entity_poly.pdbx_strand_id
1 'polypeptide(L)'
;SSRAHLSWGAGPRQCPARELASTIASAGVSRLFERFGHLELALPVDQLPWRSSPFMRGLRSLPVRYELTGPVEPVVTATPEPDAAVPVEPVDSVKRRSSLWRYLTGLIRSGGLTGADGTDGG
;
A
#
# COMPACT_ATOMS: atom_id res chain seq x y z
N SER A 1 16.67 -18.71 -18.86
CA SER A 1 17.39 -18.21 -17.67
C SER A 1 17.85 -19.40 -16.83
N SER A 2 19.10 -19.42 -16.40
CA SER A 2 19.64 -20.53 -15.61
C SER A 2 18.82 -20.70 -14.33
N ARG A 3 18.30 -21.90 -14.07
CA ARG A 3 17.46 -22.22 -12.90
C ARG A 3 18.28 -22.35 -11.60
N ALA A 4 19.52 -21.86 -11.61
CA ALA A 4 20.47 -21.93 -10.50
C ALA A 4 20.41 -20.66 -9.63
N HIS A 5 19.21 -20.29 -9.16
CA HIS A 5 19.04 -19.22 -8.18
C HIS A 5 18.60 -19.79 -6.83
N LEU A 6 19.10 -19.21 -5.72
CA LEU A 6 18.77 -19.63 -4.36
C LEU A 6 17.65 -18.79 -3.71
N SER A 7 16.86 -18.07 -4.51
CA SER A 7 15.78 -17.20 -4.03
C SER A 7 14.71 -17.92 -3.20
N TRP A 8 14.58 -19.24 -3.38
CA TRP A 8 13.67 -20.10 -2.63
C TRP A 8 14.38 -21.00 -1.61
N GLY A 9 15.67 -20.79 -1.38
CA GLY A 9 16.52 -21.73 -0.64
C GLY A 9 16.73 -23.04 -1.40
N ALA A 10 17.38 -24.00 -0.73
CA ALA A 10 17.66 -25.33 -1.27
C ALA A 10 17.62 -26.39 -0.15
N GLY A 11 17.37 -27.65 -0.53
CA GLY A 11 17.37 -28.78 0.39
C GLY A 11 16.18 -28.79 1.34
N PRO A 12 16.30 -29.43 2.53
CA PRO A 12 15.18 -29.64 3.46
C PRO A 12 14.51 -28.37 4.00
N ARG A 13 15.18 -27.21 3.91
CA ARG A 13 14.66 -25.90 4.32
C ARG A 13 14.30 -24.99 3.14
N GLN A 14 14.05 -25.56 1.97
CA GLN A 14 13.52 -24.79 0.85
C GLN A 14 12.13 -24.22 1.15
N CYS A 15 11.81 -23.09 0.53
CA CYS A 15 10.52 -22.43 0.70
C CYS A 15 9.38 -23.36 0.22
N PRO A 16 8.44 -23.74 1.11
CA PRO A 16 7.32 -24.60 0.72
C PRO A 16 6.32 -23.89 -0.18
N ALA A 17 6.28 -22.55 -0.16
CA ALA A 17 5.36 -21.73 -0.93
C ALA A 17 5.91 -21.29 -2.30
N ARG A 18 6.97 -21.93 -2.80
CA ARG A 18 7.65 -21.54 -4.05
C ARG A 18 6.68 -21.40 -5.23
N GLU A 19 5.87 -22.41 -5.49
CA GLU A 19 4.98 -22.43 -6.66
C GLU A 19 3.84 -21.42 -6.53
N LEU A 20 3.28 -21.26 -5.33
CA LEU A 20 2.26 -20.26 -5.04
C LEU A 20 2.82 -18.84 -5.25
N ALA A 21 3.96 -18.54 -4.65
CA ALA A 21 4.59 -17.22 -4.76
C ALA A 21 5.03 -16.91 -6.20
N SER A 22 5.51 -17.91 -6.94
CA SER A 22 5.85 -17.77 -8.37
C SER A 22 4.60 -17.49 -9.20
N THR A 23 3.49 -18.20 -8.94
CA THR A 23 2.20 -17.97 -9.59
C THR A 23 1.70 -16.54 -9.34
N ILE A 24 1.71 -16.08 -8.09
CA ILE A 24 1.29 -14.72 -7.72
C ILE A 24 2.15 -13.67 -8.43
N ALA A 25 3.47 -13.84 -8.39
CA ALA A 25 4.40 -12.89 -9.02
C ALA A 25 4.20 -12.84 -10.54
N SER A 26 4.11 -14.00 -11.20
CA SER A 26 3.88 -14.08 -12.64
C SER A 26 2.54 -13.46 -13.02
N ALA A 27 1.46 -13.82 -12.32
CA ALA A 27 0.13 -13.30 -12.63
C ALA A 27 0.05 -11.78 -12.40
N GLY A 28 0.63 -11.28 -11.31
CA GLY A 28 0.67 -9.85 -11.02
C GLY A 28 1.44 -9.04 -12.07
N VAL A 29 2.62 -9.52 -12.48
CA VAL A 29 3.43 -8.87 -13.52
C VAL A 29 2.73 -8.93 -14.88
N SER A 30 2.14 -10.06 -15.25
CA SER A 30 1.37 -10.18 -16.50
C SER A 30 0.19 -9.21 -16.54
N ARG A 31 -0.64 -9.20 -15.48
CA ARG A 31 -1.79 -8.30 -15.38
C ARG A 31 -1.40 -6.82 -15.39
N LEU A 32 -0.25 -6.48 -14.80
CA LEU A 32 0.29 -5.12 -14.84
C LEU A 32 0.48 -4.68 -16.30
N PHE A 33 1.18 -5.47 -17.10
CA PHE A 33 1.48 -5.12 -18.50
C PHE A 33 0.29 -5.29 -19.46
N GLU A 34 -0.66 -6.16 -19.14
CA GLU A 34 -1.93 -6.21 -19.88
C GLU A 34 -2.73 -4.91 -19.72
N ARG A 35 -2.74 -4.34 -18.51
CA ARG A 35 -3.56 -3.17 -18.17
C ARG A 35 -2.92 -1.84 -18.56
N PHE A 36 -1.60 -1.75 -18.53
CA PHE A 36 -0.88 -0.50 -18.80
C PHE A 36 -0.10 -0.59 -20.11
N GLY A 37 -0.50 0.21 -21.10
CA GLY A 37 0.15 0.26 -22.41
C GLY A 37 1.49 1.00 -22.37
N HIS A 38 1.66 1.89 -21.40
CA HIS A 38 2.90 2.62 -21.15
C HIS A 38 3.12 2.80 -19.65
N LEU A 39 4.36 2.63 -19.18
CA LEU A 39 4.77 2.72 -17.79
C LEU A 39 6.18 3.30 -17.69
N GLU A 40 6.33 4.39 -16.96
CA GLU A 40 7.62 5.03 -16.69
C GLU A 40 7.78 5.35 -15.20
N LEU A 41 9.02 5.33 -14.71
CA LEU A 41 9.30 5.75 -13.33
C LEU A 41 9.05 7.26 -13.20
N ALA A 42 8.28 7.65 -12.19
CA ALA A 42 8.02 9.06 -11.92
C ALA A 42 9.21 9.75 -11.22
N LEU A 43 10.19 8.96 -10.76
CA LEU A 43 11.42 9.41 -10.10
C LEU A 43 12.64 8.70 -10.70
N PRO A 44 13.84 9.30 -10.66
CA PRO A 44 15.10 8.61 -10.93
C PRO A 44 15.27 7.37 -10.05
N VAL A 45 15.95 6.34 -10.57
CA VAL A 45 16.10 5.02 -9.91
C VAL A 45 16.78 5.12 -8.54
N ASP A 46 17.75 6.02 -8.41
CA ASP A 46 18.51 6.30 -7.19
C ASP A 46 17.67 6.99 -6.09
N GLN A 47 16.55 7.62 -6.47
CA GLN A 47 15.65 8.32 -5.56
C GLN A 47 14.44 7.47 -5.14
N LEU A 48 14.34 6.24 -5.66
CA LEU A 48 13.23 5.36 -5.30
C LEU A 48 13.28 5.00 -3.81
N PRO A 49 12.15 5.15 -3.10
CA PRO A 49 12.12 4.94 -1.66
C PRO A 49 12.20 3.46 -1.33
N TRP A 50 13.27 3.07 -0.64
CA TRP A 50 13.48 1.68 -0.23
C TRP A 50 12.92 1.40 1.17
N ARG A 51 12.54 0.14 1.40
CA ARG A 51 12.18 -0.32 2.75
C ARG A 51 13.44 -0.39 3.63
N SER A 52 13.35 0.17 4.82
CA SER A 52 14.30 -0.06 5.91
C SER A 52 14.00 -1.42 6.56
N SER A 53 14.55 -2.50 6.00
CA SER A 53 14.37 -3.85 6.54
C SER A 53 15.65 -4.68 6.40
N PRO A 54 16.12 -5.34 7.47
CA PRO A 54 17.28 -6.23 7.42
C PRO A 54 16.97 -7.61 6.81
N PHE A 55 15.69 -7.99 6.70
CA PHE A 55 15.28 -9.33 6.25
C PHE A 55 14.85 -9.37 4.78
N MET A 56 14.28 -8.28 4.26
CA MET A 56 13.80 -8.22 2.89
C MET A 56 14.18 -6.90 2.21
N ARG A 57 14.82 -7.02 1.06
CA ARG A 57 15.07 -5.91 0.16
C ARG A 57 13.85 -5.69 -0.72
N GLY A 58 13.33 -4.47 -0.75
CA GLY A 58 12.24 -4.11 -1.65
C GLY A 58 11.92 -2.62 -1.57
N LEU A 59 11.28 -2.11 -2.61
CA LEU A 59 10.80 -0.74 -2.64
C LEU A 59 9.63 -0.57 -1.65
N ARG A 60 9.61 0.57 -0.96
CA ARG A 60 8.49 0.99 -0.12
C ARG A 60 7.33 1.45 -0.99
N SER A 61 7.64 2.15 -2.07
CA SER A 61 6.71 2.52 -3.12
C SER A 61 7.44 2.56 -4.46
N LEU A 62 6.70 2.36 -5.54
CA LEU A 62 7.20 2.47 -6.91
C LEU A 62 6.35 3.55 -7.63
N PRO A 63 6.74 4.84 -7.53
CA PRO A 63 6.03 5.90 -8.22
C PRO A 63 6.19 5.76 -9.73
N VAL A 64 5.07 5.68 -10.46
CA VAL A 64 5.06 5.53 -11.92
C VAL A 64 4.08 6.51 -12.57
N ARG A 65 4.41 6.94 -13.78
CA ARG A 65 3.48 7.54 -14.74
C ARG A 65 3.03 6.43 -15.68
N TYR A 66 1.75 6.39 -16.01
CA TYR A 66 1.21 5.31 -16.82
C TYR A 66 0.11 5.77 -17.76
N GLU A 67 -0.07 5.00 -18.82
CA GLU A 67 -1.23 5.05 -19.71
C GLU A 67 -1.93 3.70 -19.69
N LEU A 68 -3.26 3.71 -19.66
CA LEU A 68 -4.06 2.49 -19.65
C LEU A 68 -4.21 1.93 -21.06
N THR A 69 -4.18 0.61 -21.18
CA THR A 69 -4.47 -0.08 -22.43
C THR A 69 -5.98 -0.02 -22.68
N GLY A 70 -6.39 0.83 -23.64
CA GLY A 70 -7.77 0.93 -24.10
C GLY A 70 -8.74 1.64 -23.15
N PRO A 71 -10.01 1.79 -23.56
CA PRO A 71 -11.04 2.37 -22.72
C PRO A 71 -11.22 1.52 -21.46
N VAL A 72 -11.19 2.16 -20.29
CA VAL A 72 -11.69 1.53 -19.07
C VAL A 72 -13.18 1.37 -19.26
N GLU A 73 -13.63 0.18 -19.68
CA GLU A 73 -15.04 -0.13 -19.49
C GLU A 73 -15.30 -0.04 -17.98
N PRO A 74 -16.18 0.88 -17.54
CA PRO A 74 -16.53 0.95 -16.15
C PRO A 74 -17.07 -0.42 -15.80
N VAL A 75 -16.40 -1.10 -14.86
CA VAL A 75 -16.99 -2.26 -14.20
C VAL A 75 -18.25 -1.71 -13.56
N VAL A 76 -19.38 -1.91 -14.22
CA VAL A 76 -20.69 -1.73 -13.62
C VAL A 76 -20.68 -2.77 -12.52
N THR A 77 -20.38 -2.33 -11.30
CA THR A 77 -20.75 -3.10 -10.12
C THR A 77 -22.24 -3.28 -10.26
N ALA A 78 -22.66 -4.46 -10.74
CA ALA A 78 -24.06 -4.80 -10.78
C ALA A 78 -24.61 -4.47 -9.39
N THR A 79 -25.60 -3.58 -9.35
CA THR A 79 -26.43 -3.41 -8.16
C THR A 79 -26.80 -4.83 -7.74
N PRO A 80 -26.41 -5.30 -6.55
CA PRO A 80 -26.77 -6.65 -6.13
C PRO A 80 -28.29 -6.76 -6.27
N GLU A 81 -28.77 -7.67 -7.12
CA GLU A 81 -30.19 -7.92 -7.23
C GLU A 81 -30.70 -8.31 -5.83
N PRO A 82 -31.82 -7.73 -5.36
CA PRO A 82 -32.27 -7.84 -3.98
C PRO A 82 -32.66 -9.25 -3.52
N ASP A 83 -32.62 -10.26 -4.40
CA ASP A 83 -33.12 -11.61 -4.13
C ASP A 83 -32.04 -12.63 -3.69
N ALA A 84 -30.80 -12.18 -3.50
CA ALA A 84 -29.73 -12.99 -2.89
C ALA A 84 -29.08 -12.29 -1.67
N ALA A 85 -29.84 -11.45 -0.97
CA ALA A 85 -29.42 -10.85 0.28
C ALA A 85 -29.37 -11.91 1.38
N VAL A 86 -28.25 -12.64 1.48
CA VAL A 86 -27.79 -13.10 2.79
C VAL A 86 -27.65 -11.84 3.64
N PRO A 87 -28.22 -11.75 4.86
CA PRO A 87 -28.00 -10.62 5.73
C PRO A 87 -26.50 -10.52 6.03
N VAL A 88 -25.80 -9.69 5.27
CA VAL A 88 -24.43 -9.29 5.59
C VAL A 88 -24.61 -8.22 6.67
N GLU A 89 -24.58 -8.67 7.92
CA GLU A 89 -24.49 -7.78 9.08
C GLU A 89 -23.38 -6.76 8.81
N PRO A 90 -23.68 -5.45 8.89
CA PRO A 90 -22.68 -4.43 8.64
C PRO A 90 -21.53 -4.63 9.61
N VAL A 91 -20.36 -5.00 9.08
CA VAL A 91 -19.15 -5.09 9.87
C VAL A 91 -18.71 -3.66 10.18
N ASP A 92 -19.29 -3.06 11.23
CA ASP A 92 -19.04 -1.72 11.78
C ASP A 92 -17.63 -1.59 12.42
N SER A 93 -16.63 -2.20 11.77
CA SER A 93 -15.24 -2.24 12.23
C SER A 93 -14.35 -1.23 11.50
N VAL A 94 -14.91 -0.14 10.98
CA VAL A 94 -14.11 1.07 10.75
C VAL A 94 -13.82 1.66 12.13
N LYS A 95 -12.73 1.18 12.74
CA LYS A 95 -12.18 1.57 14.07
C LYS A 95 -12.58 3.00 14.46
N ARG A 96 -13.60 3.08 15.33
CA ARG A 96 -13.94 4.29 16.09
C ARG A 96 -12.70 4.69 16.90
N ARG A 97 -11.93 5.66 16.40
CA ARG A 97 -10.71 6.13 17.08
C ARG A 97 -11.06 6.51 18.52
N SER A 98 -10.30 5.98 19.47
CA SER A 98 -10.54 6.17 20.90
C SER A 98 -10.60 7.67 21.23
N SER A 99 -11.50 8.05 22.14
CA SER A 99 -11.65 9.44 22.60
C SER A 99 -10.33 10.02 23.11
N LEU A 100 -9.44 9.15 23.63
CA LEU A 100 -8.10 9.50 24.06
C LEU A 100 -7.23 10.03 22.91
N TRP A 101 -7.27 9.41 21.72
CA TRP A 101 -6.50 9.87 20.56
C TRP A 101 -6.97 11.26 20.10
N ARG A 102 -8.29 11.52 20.14
CA ARG A 102 -8.85 12.85 19.82
C ARG A 102 -8.42 13.92 20.83
N TYR A 103 -8.40 13.59 22.12
CA TYR A 103 -7.94 14.50 23.18
C TYR A 103 -6.45 14.82 23.04
N LEU A 104 -5.61 13.81 22.80
CA LEU A 104 -4.16 13.99 22.59
C LEU A 104 -3.84 14.85 21.36
N THR A 105 -4.56 14.66 20.25
CA THR A 105 -4.38 15.53 19.06
C THR A 105 -4.86 16.96 19.30
N GLY A 106 -5.84 17.17 20.19
CA GLY A 106 -6.26 18.50 20.60
C GLY A 106 -5.17 19.26 21.35
N LEU A 107 -4.48 18.57 22.27
CA LEU A 107 -3.40 19.15 23.08
C LEU A 107 -2.17 19.52 22.24
N ILE A 108 -1.84 18.73 21.21
CA ILE A 108 -0.74 19.06 20.28
C ILE A 108 -1.06 20.34 19.49
N ARG A 109 -2.35 20.59 19.20
CA ARG A 109 -2.78 21.80 18.46
C ARG A 109 -2.93 23.03 19.36
N SER A 110 -3.28 22.86 20.63
CA SER A 110 -3.38 23.96 21.60
C SER A 110 -2.04 24.34 22.26
N GLY A 111 -0.97 23.58 22.02
CA GLY A 111 0.36 23.85 22.58
C GLY A 111 1.18 24.90 21.81
N GLY A 112 0.63 25.56 20.79
CA GLY A 112 1.28 26.67 20.10
C GLY A 112 0.67 28.00 20.52
N LEU A 113 1.50 28.88 21.09
CA LEU A 113 1.29 30.31 21.42
C LEU A 113 0.97 30.64 22.89
N THR A 114 2.00 30.58 23.74
CA THR A 114 2.26 31.65 24.72
C THR A 114 3.76 31.94 24.76
N GLY A 115 4.26 32.52 23.66
CA GLY A 115 5.36 33.46 23.72
C GLY A 115 4.76 34.86 23.67
N ALA A 116 4.69 35.51 24.83
CA ALA A 116 4.50 36.95 24.93
C ALA A 116 5.41 37.42 26.06
N ASP A 117 6.44 38.10 25.59
CA ASP A 117 7.58 38.69 26.28
C ASP A 117 7.15 39.78 27.27
N GLY A 118 7.97 40.00 28.29
CA GLY A 118 7.77 41.04 29.30
C GLY A 118 8.56 42.31 29.01
N THR A 119 7.93 43.46 29.23
CA THR A 119 8.46 44.84 29.40
C THR A 119 7.25 45.66 29.90
N ASP A 120 7.24 46.55 30.90
CA ASP A 120 8.21 47.27 31.74
C ASP A 120 7.46 47.76 32.99
N GLY A 121 8.16 48.08 34.08
CA GLY A 121 7.66 49.06 35.06
C GLY A 121 8.19 48.89 36.49
N GLY A 122 9.11 49.77 36.90
CA GLY A 122 9.42 50.05 38.31
C GLY A 122 10.89 50.06 38.66
#